data_AF-A0A8K0NRE0-F1
#
_entry.id   AF-A0A8K0NRE0-F1
#
_cell.length_a   1.000
_cell.length_b   1.000
_cell.length_c   1.000
_cell.angle_alpha   90.00
_cell.angle_beta   90.00
_cell.angle_gamma   90.00
#
_symmetry.space_group_name_H-M   'P 1'
#
loop_
_entity.id
_entity.type
_entity.pdbx_description
1 polymer ?
#
loop_
_entity_poly.entity_id
_entity_poly.type
_entity_poly.pdbx_seq_one_letter_code
_entity_poly.pdbx_strand_id
1 'polypeptide(L)' 'MREHGKELSMRIKARMNELNPQGWKFAVIVQINQNLGQGGRADLATHWAVSDLCIQELWSNEHLLCACFALAIKAG' A
#
# COMPACT_ATOMS: atom_id res chain seq x y z
N MET A 1 -11.78 1.80 10.98
CA MET A 1 -10.35 1.82 10.58
C MET A 1 -9.99 0.60 9.73
N ARG A 2 -10.10 -0.64 10.26
CA ARG A 2 -9.75 -1.88 9.53
C ARG A 2 -10.52 -2.09 8.21
N GLU A 3 -11.84 -1.94 8.22
CA GLU A 3 -12.64 -2.10 6.99
C GLU A 3 -12.33 -1.03 5.94
N HIS A 4 -12.15 0.22 6.34
CA HIS A 4 -11.71 1.29 5.42
C HIS A 4 -10.33 1.01 4.82
N GLY A 5 -9.38 0.49 5.60
CA GLY A 5 -8.08 0.10 5.08
C GLY A 5 -8.17 -1.04 4.06
N LYS A 6 -9.04 -2.02 4.32
CA LYS A 6 -9.32 -3.12 3.39
C LYS A 6 -10.01 -2.65 2.11
N GLU A 7 -11.00 -1.76 2.21
CA GLU A 7 -11.66 -1.19 1.04
C GLU A 7 -10.67 -0.38 0.19
N LEU A 8 -9.86 0.48 0.82
CA LEU A 8 -8.88 1.30 0.13
C LEU A 8 -7.82 0.43 -0.57
N SER A 9 -7.33 -0.63 0.07
CA SER A 9 -6.36 -1.53 -0.55
C SER A 9 -6.94 -2.25 -1.78
N MET A 10 -8.21 -2.66 -1.74
CA MET A 10 -8.89 -3.24 -2.90
C MET A 10 -9.06 -2.23 -4.03
N ARG A 11 -9.45 -1.00 -3.73
CA ARG A 11 -9.63 0.06 -4.74
C ARG A 11 -8.31 0.42 -5.42
N ILE A 12 -7.22 0.56 -4.66
CA ILE A 12 -5.88 0.82 -5.22
C ILE A 12 -5.45 -0.35 -6.08
N LYS A 13 -5.59 -1.59 -5.59
CA LYS A 13 -5.24 -2.79 -6.36
C LYS A 13 -6.05 -2.89 -7.66
N ALA A 14 -7.35 -2.62 -7.63
CA ALA A 14 -8.20 -2.61 -8.83
C ALA A 14 -7.67 -1.58 -9.84
N ARG A 15 -7.36 -0.37 -9.38
CA ARG A 15 -6.79 0.68 -10.25
C ARG A 15 -5.43 0.30 -10.84
N MET A 16 -4.56 -0.36 -10.09
CA MET A 16 -3.28 -0.88 -10.60
C MET A 16 -3.50 -1.92 -11.70
N ASN A 17 -4.47 -2.82 -11.52
CA ASN A 17 -4.83 -3.80 -12.56
C ASN A 17 -5.38 -3.13 -13.81
N GLU A 18 -6.20 -2.08 -13.69
CA GLU A 18 -6.71 -1.32 -14.83
C GLU A 18 -5.58 -0.65 -15.63
N LEU A 19 -4.58 -0.09 -14.93
CA LEU A 19 -3.46 0.62 -15.55
C LEU A 19 -2.48 -0.32 -16.24
N ASN A 20 -2.21 -1.50 -15.67
CA ASN A 20 -1.31 -2.48 -16.25
C ASN A 20 -1.74 -3.92 -15.93
N PRO A 21 -2.64 -4.50 -16.74
CA PRO A 21 -3.29 -5.78 -16.40
C PRO A 21 -2.44 -7.03 -16.61
N GLN A 22 -1.28 -6.94 -17.30
CA GLN A 22 -0.53 -8.11 -17.74
C GLN A 22 0.93 -8.09 -17.26
N GLY A 23 1.47 -9.28 -16.98
CA GLY A 23 2.87 -9.47 -16.59
C GLY A 23 3.17 -9.10 -15.13
N TRP A 24 2.17 -8.70 -14.34
CA TRP A 24 2.33 -8.28 -12.95
C TRP A 24 1.28 -8.88 -12.02
N LYS A 25 1.68 -9.17 -10.79
CA LYS A 25 0.81 -9.44 -9.64
C LYS A 25 0.91 -8.25 -8.69
N PHE A 26 -0.24 -7.68 -8.36
CA PHE A 26 -0.31 -6.54 -7.44
C PHE A 26 -0.72 -6.94 -6.02
N ALA A 27 -0.03 -6.37 -5.04
CA ALA A 27 -0.40 -6.41 -3.63
C ALA A 27 -0.42 -4.99 -3.07
N VAL A 28 -1.34 -4.71 -2.16
CA VAL A 28 -1.47 -3.40 -1.54
C VAL A 28 -1.69 -3.60 -0.04
N ILE A 29 -0.85 -2.94 0.77
CA ILE A 29 -0.94 -2.94 2.22
C ILE A 29 -1.34 -1.52 2.64
N VAL A 30 -2.47 -1.40 3.35
CA VAL A 30 -2.94 -0.12 3.89
C VAL A 30 -3.11 -0.26 5.39
N GLN A 31 -2.54 0.69 6.14
CA GLN A 31 -2.75 0.85 7.57
C GLN A 31 -3.34 2.23 7.83
N ILE A 32 -4.49 2.28 8.50
CA ILE A 32 -5.12 3.53 8.93
C ILE A 32 -5.27 3.49 10.44
N ASN A 33 -4.70 4.48 11.11
CA ASN A 33 -4.74 4.63 12.55
C ASN A 33 -5.28 6.01 12.93
N GLN A 34 -5.83 6.13 14.14
CA GLN A 34 -6.17 7.43 14.68
C GLN A 34 -4.91 8.20 15.05
N ASN A 35 -4.89 9.50 14.78
CA ASN A 35 -3.86 10.40 15.27
C ASN A 35 -4.24 10.87 16.68
N LEU A 36 -3.46 10.44 17.66
CA LEU A 36 -3.53 10.80 19.08
C LEU A 36 -2.26 11.57 19.50
N GLY A 37 -1.52 12.13 18.54
CA GLY A 37 -0.23 12.80 18.78
C GLY A 37 0.95 11.82 18.96
N GLN A 38 0.76 10.54 18.65
CA GLN A 38 1.82 9.53 18.74
C GLN A 38 2.80 9.61 17.56
N GLY A 39 4.06 9.26 17.82
CA GLY A 39 5.02 8.94 16.76
C GLY A 39 4.74 7.56 16.16
N GLY A 40 5.02 7.41 14.87
CA GLY A 40 4.89 6.14 14.16
C GLY A 40 5.96 6.01 13.08
N ARG A 41 6.29 4.77 12.73
CA ARG A 41 7.20 4.44 11.64
C ARG A 41 6.59 3.33 10.81
N ALA A 42 6.66 3.49 9.50
CA ALA A 42 6.19 2.51 8.54
C ALA A 42 7.34 2.28 7.56
N ASP A 43 8.04 1.17 7.72
CA ASP A 43 9.10 0.71 6.83
C ASP A 43 8.73 -0.66 6.29
N LEU A 44 9.30 -1.03 5.15
CA LEU A 44 9.13 -2.35 4.56
C LEU A 44 10.48 -2.85 4.02
N ALA A 45 10.89 -4.04 4.46
CA ALA A 45 12.07 -4.74 3.94
C ALA A 45 11.63 -6.01 3.20
N THR A 46 12.15 -6.21 1.99
CA THR A 46 11.66 -7.22 1.05
C THR A 46 12.78 -7.92 0.28
N HIS A 47 12.51 -9.13 -0.22
CA HIS A 47 13.43 -9.93 -1.04
C HIS A 47 12.79 -10.27 -2.38
N TRP A 48 13.04 -9.47 -3.41
CA TRP A 48 12.32 -9.54 -4.68
C TRP A 48 13.26 -9.62 -5.89
N ALA A 49 12.71 -9.95 -7.06
CA ALA A 49 13.46 -9.89 -8.31
C ALA A 49 13.73 -8.43 -8.70
N VAL A 50 14.76 -8.18 -9.52
CA VAL A 50 15.15 -6.83 -9.99
C VAL A 50 13.99 -6.09 -10.67
N SER A 51 13.05 -6.82 -11.26
CA SER A 51 11.88 -6.26 -11.94
C SER A 51 10.78 -5.79 -10.99
N ASP A 52 10.78 -6.22 -9.74
CA ASP A 52 9.67 -5.95 -8.82
C ASP A 52 9.81 -4.55 -8.22
N LEU A 53 8.68 -3.88 -7.98
CA LEU A 53 8.65 -2.49 -7.52
C LEU A 53 7.75 -2.32 -6.30
N CYS A 54 8.23 -1.57 -5.31
CA CYS A 54 7.45 -1.13 -4.16
C CYS A 54 7.42 0.39 -4.12
N ILE A 55 6.23 0.96 -4.04
CA ILE A 55 6.04 2.38 -3.74
C ILE A 55 5.36 2.49 -2.38
N GLN A 56 5.89 3.40 -1.55
CA GLN A 56 5.35 3.72 -0.25
C GLN A 56 4.85 5.17 -0.26
N GLU A 57 3.69 5.40 0.34
CA GLU A 57 3.16 6.73 0.60
C GLU A 57 2.68 6.83 2.06
N LEU A 58 3.06 7.92 2.72
CA LEU A 58 2.61 8.27 4.07
C LEU A 58 1.77 9.54 4.01
N TRP A 59 0.59 9.50 4.61
CA TRP A 59 -0.31 10.64 4.69
C TRP A 59 -0.84 10.80 6.11
N SER A 60 -1.03 12.04 6.55
CA SER A 60 -1.56 12.34 7.88
C SER A 60 -2.38 13.61 7.89
N ASN A 61 -3.33 13.66 8.81
CA ASN A 61 -4.00 14.89 9.23
C ASN A 61 -4.19 14.90 10.76
N GLU A 62 -4.97 15.86 11.28
CA GLU A 62 -5.24 16.01 12.72
C GLU A 62 -5.92 14.78 13.36
N HIS A 63 -6.51 13.88 12.58
CA HIS A 63 -7.31 12.78 13.09
C HIS A 63 -6.81 11.39 12.67
N LEU A 64 -6.05 11.30 11.59
CA LEU A 64 -5.68 10.04 10.95
C LEU A 64 -4.22 10.03 10.52
N LEU A 65 -3.63 8.83 10.62
CA LEU A 65 -2.37 8.46 10.01
C LEU A 65 -2.65 7.32 9.03
N CYS A 66 -2.16 7.43 7.80
CA CYS A 66 -2.32 6.44 6.75
C CYS A 66 -0.95 6.07 6.17
N ALA A 67 -0.65 4.78 6.12
CA ALA A 67 0.48 4.23 5.38
C ALA A 67 -0.03 3.30 4.29
N CYS A 68 0.45 3.50 3.06
CA CYS A 68 0.13 2.68 1.91
C CYS A 68 1.41 2.16 1.27
N PHE A 69 1.48 0.85 1.06
CA PHE A 69 2.52 0.18 0.28
C PHE A 69 1.86 -0.50 -0.91
N ALA A 70 2.26 -0.10 -2.12
CA ALA A 70 1.79 -0.67 -3.37
C ALA A 70 2.93 -1.45 -4.03
N LEU A 71 2.69 -2.73 -4.28
CA LEU A 71 3.68 -3.69 -4.76
C LEU A 71 3.30 -4.16 -6.16
N ALA A 72 4.25 -4.12 -7.09
CA ALA A 72 4.17 -4.75 -8.40
C ALA A 72 5.22 -5.85 -8.50
N ILE A 73 4.79 -7.10 -8.56
CA ILE A 73 5.66 -8.27 -8.59
C ILE A 73 5.51 -8.91 -9.96
N LYS A 74 6.61 -9.14 -10.69
CA LYS A 74 6.56 -9.72 -12.01
C LYS A 74 5.93 -11.11 -11.95
N ALA A 75 4.91 -11.34 -12.78
CA ALA A 75 4.32 -12.65 -12.94
C ALA A 75 5.31 -13.52 -13.74
N GLY A 76 5.77 -14.62 -13.12
CA GLY A 76 6.48 -15.68 -13.83
C GLY A 76 5.59 -16.44 -14.80
#